data_AF-A0A1I7G3T7-F1
#
_entry.id   AF-A0A1I7G3T7-F1
#
_cell.length_a   1.000
_cell.length_b   1.000
_cell.length_c   1.000
_cell.angle_alpha   90.00
_cell.angle_beta   90.00
_cell.angle_gamma   90.00
#
_symmetry.space_group_name_H-M   'P 1'
#
loop_
_entity.id
_entity.type
_entity.pdbx_description
1 polymer ?
#
loop_
_entity_poly.entity_id
_entity_poly.type
_entity_poly.pdbx_seq_one_letter_code
_entity_poly.pdbx_strand_id
1 'polypeptide(L)' 'MKTNKYVDELKAKTADELQTELVSAKKELFNLKFQNATNQLDNTARIKEVRRNIARIQTVITQNAKAAN' A
#
# COMPACT_ATOMS: atom_id res chain seq x y z
N MET A 1 7.09 -8.20 -7.99
CA MET A 1 6.22 -9.16 -7.28
C MET A 1 5.05 -9.56 -8.18
N LYS A 2 4.71 -10.85 -8.27
CA LYS A 2 3.47 -11.29 -8.94
C LYS A 2 2.31 -10.68 -8.18
N THR A 3 1.58 -9.78 -8.83
CA THR A 3 0.62 -8.85 -8.20
C THR A 3 -0.47 -9.55 -7.40
N ASN A 4 -0.81 -10.77 -7.81
CA ASN A 4 -1.83 -11.60 -7.17
C ASN A 4 -1.40 -12.08 -5.78
N LYS A 5 -0.14 -12.51 -5.61
CA LYS A 5 0.35 -13.03 -4.33
C LYS A 5 0.26 -11.99 -3.22
N TYR A 6 0.55 -10.73 -3.54
CA TYR A 6 0.44 -9.62 -2.60
C TYR A 6 -1.03 -9.34 -2.20
N VAL A 7 -1.97 -9.45 -3.14
CA VAL A 7 -3.40 -9.27 -2.83
C VAL A 7 -3.94 -10.41 -1.99
N ASP A 8 -3.49 -11.65 -2.24
CA ASP A 8 -3.90 -12.82 -1.46
C ASP A 8 -3.37 -12.74 -0.02
N GLU A 9 -2.13 -12.28 0.16
CA GLU A 9 -1.55 -12.00 1.50
C GLU A 9 -2.30 -10.89 2.24
N LEU A 10 -2.77 -9.84 1.54
CA LEU A 10 -3.58 -8.79 2.15
C LEU A 10 -4.97 -9.30 2.58
N LYS A 11 -5.58 -10.21 1.83
CA LYS A 11 -6.88 -10.81 2.21
C LYS A 11 -6.79 -11.70 3.44
N ALA A 12 -5.63 -12.30 3.69
CA ALA A 12 -5.40 -13.15 4.86
C ALA A 12 -5.17 -12.34 6.15
N LYS A 13 -4.92 -11.03 6.06
CA LYS A 13 -4.69 -10.15 7.21
C LYS A 13 -5.99 -9.63 7.81
N THR A 14 -5.92 -9.30 9.09
CA THR A 14 -7.03 -8.68 9.84
C THR A 14 -7.20 -7.20 9.46
N ALA A 15 -8.36 -6.62 9.78
CA ALA A 15 -8.65 -5.21 9.50
C ALA A 15 -7.64 -4.25 10.16
N ASP A 16 -7.20 -4.55 11.38
CA ASP A 16 -6.24 -3.73 12.13
C ASP A 16 -4.83 -3.81 11.54
N GLU A 17 -4.41 -5.00 11.08
CA GLU A 17 -3.14 -5.18 10.39
C GLU A 17 -3.13 -4.45 9.04
N LEU A 18 -4.23 -4.52 8.28
CA LEU A 18 -4.39 -3.78 7.03
C LEU A 18 -4.33 -2.27 7.25
N GLN A 19 -4.94 -1.77 8.32
CA GLN A 19 -4.88 -0.36 8.68
C GLN A 19 -3.46 0.08 9.07
N THR A 20 -2.75 -0.76 9.84
CA THR A 20 -1.36 -0.52 10.22
C THR A 20 -0.45 -0.48 9.00
N GLU A 21 -0.62 -1.42 8.07
CA GLU A 21 0.15 -1.49 6.82
C GLU A 21 -0.16 -0.30 5.90
N LEU A 22 -1.42 0.16 5.87
CA LEU A 22 -1.82 1.37 5.15
C LEU A 22 -1.11 2.62 5.67
N VAL A 23 -0.99 2.78 7.00
CA VAL A 23 -0.29 3.90 7.62
C VAL A 23 1.21 3.84 7.30
N SER A 24 1.81 2.65 7.41
CA SER A 24 3.21 2.44 7.06
C SER A 24 3.49 2.78 5.59
N ALA A 25 2.67 2.30 4.66
CA ALA A 25 2.80 2.58 3.23
C ALA A 25 2.62 4.07 2.89
N LYS A 26 1.73 4.78 3.60
CA LYS A 26 1.58 6.24 3.46
C LYS A 26 2.82 7.00 3.94
N LYS A 27 3.44 6.55 5.03
CA LYS A 27 4.71 7.13 5.53
C LYS A 27 5.85 6.90 4.54
N GLU A 28 5.95 5.69 3.99
CA GLU A 28 6.91 5.39 2.91
C GLU A 28 6.67 6.31 1.70
N LEU A 29 5.42 6.47 1.26
CA LEU A 29 5.10 7.36 0.14
C LEU A 29 5.48 8.83 0.42
N PHE A 30 5.29 9.31 1.65
CA PHE A 30 5.70 10.65 2.04
C PHE A 30 7.23 10.82 1.94
N ASN A 31 7.98 9.87 2.49
CA ASN A 31 9.45 9.87 2.42
C ASN A 31 9.94 9.82 0.98
N LEU A 32 9.35 8.97 0.14
CA LEU A 32 9.71 8.88 -1.29
C LEU A 32 9.38 10.16 -2.06
N LYS A 33 8.26 10.82 -1.75
CA LYS A 33 7.94 12.13 -2.34
C LYS A 33 8.93 13.21 -1.91
N PHE A 34 9.35 13.18 -0.64
CA PHE A 34 10.36 14.10 -0.11
C PHE A 34 11.71 13.89 -0.80
N GLN A 35 12.20 12.64 -0.88
CA GLN A 35 13.44 12.29 -1.59
C GLN A 35 13.38 12.64 -3.08
N ASN A 36 12.21 12.47 -3.73
CA ASN A 36 12.03 12.86 -5.12
C ASN A 36 12.05 14.39 -5.30
N ALA A 37 11.53 15.15 -4.34
CA ALA A 37 11.59 16.61 -4.37
C ALA A 37 13.02 17.14 -4.13
N THR A 38 13.84 16.42 -3.35
CA THR A 38 15.26 16.74 -3.15
C THR A 38 16.19 16.18 -4.24
N ASN A 39 15.64 15.54 -5.28
CA ASN A 39 16.39 14.83 -6.33
C ASN A 39 17.37 13.76 -5.80
N GLN A 40 17.10 13.19 -4.62
CA GLN A 40 17.90 12.13 -3.99
C GLN A 40 17.32 10.74 -4.21
N LEU A 41 16.32 10.61 -5.08
CA LEU A 41 15.63 9.35 -5.34
C LEU A 41 16.11 8.72 -6.64
N ASP A 42 16.91 7.67 -6.54
CA ASP A 42 17.41 6.93 -7.71
C ASP A 42 16.31 6.11 -8.40
N ASN A 43 15.31 5.63 -7.64
CA ASN A 43 14.25 4.76 -8.15
C ASN A 43 12.85 5.40 -8.04
N THR A 44 12.51 6.22 -9.02
CA THR A 44 11.18 6.87 -9.12
C THR A 44 10.04 5.88 -9.37
N ALA A 45 10.32 4.68 -9.91
CA ALA A 45 9.30 3.65 -10.12
C ALA A 45 8.71 3.15 -8.78
N ARG A 46 9.48 3.25 -7.69
CA ARG A 46 9.02 2.88 -6.34
C ARG A 46 7.81 3.71 -5.88
N ILE A 47 7.74 4.99 -6.23
CA ILE A 47 6.58 5.85 -5.91
C ILE A 47 5.29 5.26 -6.52
N LYS A 48 5.37 4.81 -7.77
CA LYS A 48 4.23 4.21 -8.47
C LYS A 48 3.83 2.87 -7.85
N GLU A 49 4.81 2.08 -7.42
CA GLU A 49 4.58 0.81 -6.73
C GLU A 49 3.87 1.02 -5.39
N VAL A 50 4.40 1.88 -4.52
CA VAL A 50 3.81 2.18 -3.21
C VAL A 50 2.40 2.74 -3.33
N ARG A 51 2.15 3.62 -4.32
CA ARG A 51 0.80 4.14 -4.60
C ARG A 51 -0.18 3.02 -4.99
N ARG A 52 0.26 2.04 -5.78
CA ARG A 52 -0.56 0.87 -6.14
C ARG A 52 -0.80 -0.04 -4.94
N ASN A 53 0.17 -0.20 -4.05
CA ASN A 53 0.01 -0.99 -2.83
C ASN A 53 -1.03 -0.37 -1.90
N ILE A 54 -0.99 0.95 -1.68
CA ILE A 54 -2.00 1.69 -0.92
C ILE A 54 -3.41 1.44 -1.48
N ALA A 55 -3.58 1.55 -2.80
CA ALA A 55 -4.88 1.33 -3.45
C ALA A 55 -5.38 -0.12 -3.27
N ARG A 56 -4.50 -1.12 -3.32
CA ARG A 56 -4.85 -2.53 -3.09
C ARG A 56 -5.30 -2.76 -1.64
N ILE A 57 -4.56 -2.24 -0.66
CA ILE A 57 -4.93 -2.33 0.75
C ILE A 57 -6.31 -1.72 0.99
N GLN A 58 -6.57 -0.52 0.47
CA GLN A 58 -7.88 0.14 0.58
C GLN A 58 -8.99 -0.67 -0.09
N THR A 59 -8.70 -1.31 -1.22
CA THR A 59 -9.67 -2.18 -1.92
C THR A 59 -10.03 -3.38 -1.06
N VAL A 60 -9.05 -4.06 -0.46
CA VAL A 60 -9.29 -5.21 0.43
C VAL A 60 -10.07 -4.81 1.68
N ILE A 61 -9.73 -3.69 2.32
CA ILE A 61 -10.50 -3.15 3.45
C ILE A 61 -11.97 -2.93 3.05
N THR A 62 -12.21 -2.35 1.88
CA THR A 62 -13.57 -2.11 1.36
C THR A 62 -14.30 -3.43 1.04
N GLN A 63 -13.60 -4.42 0.49
CA GLN A 63 -14.17 -5.76 0.23
C GLN A 63 -14.57 -6.45 1.53
N ASN A 64 -13.72 -6.42 2.55
CA ASN A 64 -14.02 -6.99 3.87
C ASN A 64 -15.21 -6.28 4.54
N ALA A 65 -15.29 -4.94 4.44
CA ALA A 65 -16.42 -4.17 4.96
C ALA A 65 -17.74 -4.46 4.23
N LYS A 66 -17.70 -4.72 2.92
CA LYS A 66 -18.89 -5.12 2.14
C LYS A 66 -19.34 -6.55 2.40
N ALA A 67 -18.42 -7.47 2.68
CA ALA A 67 -18.75 -8.85 3.01
C ALA A 67 -19.35 -9.01 4.42
N ALA A 68 -19.16 -8.02 5.29
CA ALA A 68 -19.69 -7.99 6.66
C ALA A 68 -21.10 -7.37 6.78
N ASN A 69 -21.66 -6.82 5.70
CA ASN A 69 -23.05 -6.31 5.62
C ASN A 69 -23.91 -7.25 4.77
#